data_AF-A0A4U7AU73-F1
#
_entry.id   AF-A0A4U7AU73-F1
#
_cell.length_a   1.000
_cell.length_b   1.000
_cell.length_c   1.000
_cell.angle_alpha   90.00
_cell.angle_beta   90.00
_cell.angle_gamma   90.00
#
_symmetry.space_group_name_H-M   'P 1'
#
loop_
_entity.id
_entity.type
_entity.pdbx_description
1 polymer ?
#
loop_
_entity_poly.entity_id
_entity_poly.type
_entity_poly.pdbx_seq_one_letter_code
_entity_poly.pdbx_strand_id
1 'polypeptide(L)'
;MSSNSNFSFSSSSSFSTSTTTNGQTSGTRYAEQTSSNPQGTTVHTASQNLGETPVVESKQYDAQGRELRSGGTSQPVIEDVTDNDKLYEERMEDEYAKREGGA
;
A
#
# COMPACT_ATOMS: atom_id res chain seq x y z
N MET A 1 -21.38 8.66 35.00
CA MET A 1 -20.59 7.45 34.72
C MET A 1 -19.98 7.64 33.34
N SER A 2 -18.67 7.82 33.25
CA SER A 2 -18.00 8.02 31.96
C SER A 2 -17.79 6.66 31.31
N SER A 3 -18.55 6.37 30.25
CA SER A 3 -18.37 5.16 29.46
C SER A 3 -17.03 5.22 28.74
N ASN A 4 -16.02 4.50 29.22
CA ASN A 4 -14.73 4.38 28.56
C ASN A 4 -14.88 3.37 27.41
N SER A 5 -15.35 3.84 26.25
CA SER A 5 -15.50 3.01 25.05
C SER A 5 -14.13 2.68 24.47
N ASN A 6 -13.56 1.54 24.86
CA ASN A 6 -12.41 0.93 24.18
C ASN A 6 -12.87 0.44 22.80
N PHE A 7 -12.74 1.28 21.78
CA PHE A 7 -13.04 0.93 20.41
C PHE A 7 -11.77 0.41 19.73
N SER A 8 -11.87 -0.75 19.10
CA SER A 8 -10.83 -1.29 18.22
C SER A 8 -11.43 -1.42 16.83
N PHE A 9 -10.67 -1.07 15.80
CA PHE A 9 -11.08 -1.27 14.42
C PHE A 9 -9.98 -1.98 13.63
N SER A 10 -10.40 -2.76 12.64
CA SER A 10 -9.51 -3.37 11.67
C SER A 10 -10.06 -3.09 10.29
N SER A 11 -9.17 -2.73 9.36
CA SER A 11 -9.48 -2.55 7.95
C SER A 11 -8.42 -3.23 7.10
N SER A 12 -8.82 -3.71 5.94
CA SER A 12 -7.91 -4.31 4.98
C SER A 12 -8.31 -3.91 3.57
N SER A 13 -7.32 -3.58 2.75
CA SER A 13 -7.49 -3.30 1.33
C SER A 13 -6.47 -4.11 0.55
N SER A 14 -6.84 -4.54 -0.65
CA SER A 14 -5.92 -5.21 -1.54
C SER A 14 -6.29 -4.94 -2.98
N PHE A 15 -5.28 -4.89 -3.83
CA PHE A 15 -5.45 -4.77 -5.27
C PHE A 15 -4.39 -5.59 -5.98
N SER A 16 -4.75 -6.03 -7.19
CA SER A 16 -3.82 -6.72 -8.07
C SER A 16 -4.09 -6.31 -9.50
N THR A 17 -3.01 -6.23 -10.28
CA THR A 17 -3.08 -5.91 -11.69
C THR A 17 -2.19 -6.88 -12.43
N SER A 18 -2.65 -7.40 -13.55
CA SER A 18 -1.85 -8.29 -14.39
C SER A 18 -2.17 -8.08 -15.86
N THR A 19 -1.15 -8.26 -16.68
CA THR A 19 -1.21 -8.13 -18.13
C THR A 19 -0.48 -9.30 -18.75
N THR A 20 -1.09 -9.94 -19.74
CA THR A 20 -0.47 -11.01 -20.50
C THR A 20 -0.23 -10.56 -21.93
N THR A 21 1.01 -10.58 -22.38
CA THR A 21 1.39 -10.25 -23.76
C THR A 21 2.28 -11.36 -24.31
N ASN A 22 1.94 -11.90 -25.49
CA ASN A 22 2.68 -13.00 -26.14
C ASN A 22 2.96 -14.21 -25.22
N GLY A 23 2.01 -14.54 -24.33
CA GLY A 23 2.13 -15.65 -23.38
C GLY A 23 2.99 -15.37 -22.15
N GLN A 24 3.59 -14.17 -22.03
CA GLN A 24 4.27 -13.72 -20.83
C GLN A 24 3.30 -12.93 -19.96
N THR A 25 3.16 -13.31 -18.70
CA THR A 25 2.33 -12.59 -17.73
C THR A 25 3.22 -11.77 -16.82
N SER A 26 2.91 -10.49 -16.70
CA SER A 26 3.47 -9.58 -15.71
C SER A 26 2.34 -9.02 -14.87
N GLY A 27 2.65 -8.61 -13.65
CA GLY A 27 1.64 -8.05 -12.77
C GLY A 27 2.20 -7.66 -11.42
N THR A 28 1.38 -6.97 -10.66
CA THR A 28 1.68 -6.49 -9.31
C THR A 28 0.53 -6.87 -8.39
N ARG A 29 0.85 -7.07 -7.11
CA ARG A 29 -0.15 -7.18 -6.06
C ARG A 29 0.26 -6.36 -4.87
N TYR A 30 -0.73 -5.74 -4.24
CA TYR A 30 -0.60 -4.94 -3.05
C TYR A 30 -1.68 -5.35 -2.06
N ALA A 31 -1.32 -5.40 -0.78
CA ALA A 31 -2.26 -5.58 0.31
C ALA A 31 -1.84 -4.69 1.48
N GLU A 32 -2.81 -4.09 2.13
CA GLU A 32 -2.64 -3.30 3.32
C GLU A 32 -3.66 -3.74 4.38
N GLN A 33 -3.20 -3.87 5.61
CA GLN A 33 -4.03 -4.19 6.75
C GLN A 33 -3.70 -3.25 7.89
N THR A 34 -4.73 -2.54 8.37
CA THR A 34 -4.63 -1.60 9.48
C THR A 34 -5.44 -2.15 10.64
N SER A 35 -4.82 -2.19 11.82
CA SER A 35 -5.44 -2.61 13.06
C SER A 35 -5.18 -1.55 14.11
N SER A 36 -6.24 -0.96 14.64
CA SER A 36 -6.16 0.12 15.63
C SER A 36 -6.88 -0.28 16.91
N ASN A 37 -6.22 -0.02 18.02
CA ASN A 37 -6.72 -0.24 19.36
C ASN A 37 -6.37 0.98 20.25
N PRO A 38 -6.91 1.07 21.47
CA PRO A 38 -6.61 2.18 22.37
C PRO A 38 -5.12 2.37 22.73
N GLN A 39 -4.27 1.36 22.48
CA GLN A 39 -2.84 1.40 22.73
C GLN A 39 -2.06 1.96 21.52
N GLY A 40 -2.62 1.89 20.32
CA GLY A 40 -1.96 2.33 19.09
C GLY A 40 -2.55 1.72 17.83
N THR A 41 -1.90 2.01 16.71
CA THR A 41 -2.30 1.50 15.39
C THR A 41 -1.14 0.75 14.75
N THR A 42 -1.41 -0.42 14.19
CA THR A 42 -0.46 -1.20 13.41
C THR A 42 -0.93 -1.26 11.97
N VAL A 43 -0.03 -0.95 11.03
CA VAL A 43 -0.26 -1.06 9.59
C VAL A 43 0.71 -2.08 9.03
N HIS A 44 0.19 -3.08 8.35
CA HIS A 44 0.94 -4.09 7.62
C HIS A 44 0.72 -3.89 6.14
N THR A 45 1.81 -3.78 5.38
CA THR A 45 1.75 -3.60 3.94
C THR A 45 2.56 -4.70 3.27
N ALA A 46 2.03 -5.27 2.19
CA ALA A 46 2.71 -6.26 1.38
C ALA A 46 2.58 -5.91 -0.10
N SER A 47 3.71 -5.81 -0.79
CA SER A 47 3.78 -5.52 -2.22
C SER A 47 4.64 -6.55 -2.95
N GLN A 48 4.23 -6.96 -4.14
CA GLN A 48 4.99 -7.93 -4.93
C GLN A 48 4.78 -7.77 -6.42
N ASN A 49 5.87 -7.80 -7.18
CA ASN A 49 5.84 -8.04 -8.63
C ASN A 49 5.76 -9.55 -8.92
N LEU A 50 4.99 -9.93 -9.92
CA LEU A 50 4.79 -11.31 -10.32
C LEU A 50 6.15 -11.95 -10.71
N GLY A 51 6.55 -12.97 -9.94
CA GLY A 51 7.83 -13.67 -10.13
C GLY A 51 8.96 -13.19 -9.20
N GLU A 52 8.77 -12.10 -8.46
CA GLU A 52 9.73 -11.60 -7.48
C GLU A 52 9.35 -12.00 -6.05
N THR A 53 10.26 -11.86 -5.09
CA THR A 53 9.95 -12.05 -3.67
C THR A 53 9.07 -10.91 -3.15
N PRO A 54 8.03 -11.19 -2.35
CA PRO A 54 7.20 -10.15 -1.76
C PRO A 54 7.99 -9.31 -0.76
N VAL A 55 7.77 -8.00 -0.78
CA VAL A 55 8.25 -7.04 0.21
C VAL A 55 7.13 -6.83 1.23
N VAL A 56 7.44 -7.01 2.51
CA VAL A 56 6.49 -6.84 3.61
C VAL A 56 7.02 -5.77 4.55
N GLU A 57 6.17 -4.80 4.88
CA GLU A 57 6.44 -3.71 5.79
C GLU A 57 5.45 -3.73 6.95
N SER A 58 5.91 -3.32 8.13
CA SER A 58 5.07 -3.17 9.31
C SER A 58 5.40 -1.85 9.99
N LYS A 59 4.41 -0.96 10.09
CA LYS A 59 4.48 0.30 10.83
C LYS A 59 3.62 0.23 12.08
N GLN A 60 4.12 0.78 13.17
CA GLN A 60 3.38 0.88 14.42
C GLN A 60 3.30 2.34 14.82
N TYR A 61 2.15 2.75 15.34
CA TYR A 61 1.85 4.10 15.76
C TYR A 61 1.32 4.05 17.18
N ASP A 62 1.69 5.03 18.01
CA ASP A 62 1.11 5.18 19.34
C ASP A 62 -0.32 5.73 19.27
N ALA A 63 -0.99 5.81 20.43
CA ALA A 63 -2.35 6.35 20.54
C ALA A 63 -2.45 7.84 20.14
N GLN A 64 -1.32 8.55 20.04
CA GLN A 64 -1.21 9.94 19.60
C GLN A 64 -0.90 10.04 18.09
N GLY A 65 -0.83 8.91 17.38
CA GLY A 65 -0.55 8.85 15.94
C GLY A 65 0.93 9.01 15.59
N ARG A 66 1.84 8.96 16.56
CA ARG A 66 3.29 9.04 16.30
C ARG A 66 3.82 7.66 15.97
N GLU A 67 4.62 7.58 14.92
CA GLU A 67 5.25 6.33 14.54
C GLU A 67 6.21 5.85 15.63
N LEU A 68 5.92 4.67 16.17
CA LEU A 68 6.82 3.91 17.02
C LEU A 68 7.84 3.26 16.09
N ARG A 69 9.02 3.87 15.98
CA ARG A 69 10.16 3.33 15.23
C ARG A 69 10.39 1.87 15.63
N SER A 70 9.85 0.95 14.82
CA SER A 70 10.08 -0.48 14.98
C SER A 70 11.46 -0.78 14.44
N GLY A 71 12.44 -0.91 15.33
CA GLY A 71 13.79 -1.32 14.97
C GLY A 71 13.76 -2.73 14.39
N GLY A 72 13.84 -2.86 13.07
CA GLY A 72 13.89 -4.15 12.41
C GLY A 72 13.81 -4.06 10.89
N THR A 73 14.99 -3.95 10.26
CA THR A 73 15.30 -4.25 8.84
C THR A 73 14.55 -3.47 7.73
N SER A 74 15.34 -2.65 7.04
CA SER A 74 15.10 -2.14 5.68
C SER A 74 13.97 -1.12 5.54
N GLN A 75 14.22 0.07 6.08
CA GLN A 75 13.50 1.28 5.71
C GLN A 75 14.06 1.79 4.38
N PRO A 76 13.36 1.70 3.23
CA PRO A 76 13.44 2.81 2.29
C PRO A 76 12.89 4.03 3.05
N VAL A 77 13.74 5.04 3.22
CA VAL A 77 13.32 6.36 3.69
C VAL A 77 12.09 6.75 2.88
N ILE A 78 11.00 7.14 3.55
CA ILE A 78 9.82 7.70 2.89
C ILE A 78 10.30 8.99 2.22
N GLU A 79 10.72 8.89 0.96
CA GLU A 79 10.70 10.02 0.05
C GLU A 79 9.23 10.42 -0.09
N ASP A 80 8.97 11.71 0.03
CA ASP A 80 7.66 12.31 -0.13
C ASP A 80 7.03 11.80 -1.44
N VAL A 81 6.06 10.88 -1.35
CA VAL A 81 5.50 10.10 -2.48
C VAL A 81 4.63 10.98 -3.39
N THR A 82 4.59 12.29 -3.14
CA THR A 82 3.92 13.29 -3.97
C THR A 82 4.38 13.24 -5.45
N ASP A 83 5.55 12.69 -5.74
CA ASP A 83 6.05 12.51 -7.11
C ASP A 83 5.87 11.10 -7.68
N ASN A 84 5.67 10.07 -6.85
CA ASN A 84 5.45 8.70 -7.33
C ASN A 84 3.99 8.47 -7.76
N ASP A 85 3.05 9.14 -7.10
CA ASP A 85 1.62 9.08 -7.45
C ASP A 85 1.37 9.65 -8.86
N LYS A 86 2.06 10.73 -9.23
CA LYS A 86 2.03 11.32 -10.58
C LYS A 86 2.55 10.37 -11.66
N LEU A 87 3.64 9.64 -11.37
CA LEU A 87 4.21 8.67 -12.30
C LEU A 87 3.32 7.43 -12.47
N TYR A 88 2.47 7.14 -11.48
CA TYR A 88 1.48 6.07 -11.55
C TYR A 88 0.25 6.52 -12.35
N GLU A 89 -0.24 7.75 -12.14
CA GLU A 89 -1.31 8.36 -12.95
C GLU A 89 -0.91 8.55 -14.42
N GLU A 90 0.26 9.14 -14.70
CA GLU A 90 0.74 9.37 -16.08
C GLU A 90 0.87 8.06 -16.87
N ARG A 91 1.34 6.98 -16.22
CA ARG A 91 1.47 5.65 -16.86
C ARG A 91 0.10 5.00 -17.13
N MET A 92 -0.92 5.32 -16.33
CA MET A 92 -2.29 4.84 -16.54
C MET A 92 -3.02 5.64 -17.63
N GLU A 93 -2.69 6.92 -17.80
CA GLU A 93 -3.25 7.78 -18.86
C GLU A 93 -2.68 7.46 -20.25
N ASP A 94 -1.37 7.17 -20.35
CA ASP A 94 -0.72 6.81 -21.62
C ASP A 94 -1.30 5.54 -22.28
N GLU A 95 -1.82 4.59 -21.50
CA GLU A 95 -2.49 3.39 -22.02
C GLU A 95 -3.91 3.67 -22.53
N TYR A 96 -4.61 4.66 -21.98
CA TYR A 96 -5.98 5.00 -22.41
C TYR A 96 -6.00 5.78 -23.73
N ALA A 97 -5.00 6.63 -23.96
CA ALA A 97 -4.87 7.41 -25.20
C ALA A 97 -4.65 6.55 -26.46
N LYS A 98 -4.11 5.33 -26.32
CA LYS A 98 -3.83 4.43 -27.46
C LYS A 98 -5.04 3.66 -27.97
N ARG A 99 -6.18 3.66 -27.27
CA ARG A 99 -7.36 2.84 -27.61
C ARG A 99 -8.64 3.64 -27.94
N GLU A 100 -8.77 4.92 -27.59
CA GLU A 100 -9.96 5.73 -27.95
C GLU A 100 -9.64 7.13 -28.50
N GLY A 101 -8.76 7.22 -29.50
CA GLY A 101 -8.49 8.46 -30.22
C GLY A 101 -8.45 8.24 -31.73
N GLY A 102 -9.62 8.08 -32.36
CA GLY A 102 -9.73 8.09 -33.82
C GLY A 102 -9.64 9.51 -34.37
N ALA A 103 -8.60 9.77 -35.16
CA ALA A 103 -8.56 10.66 -36.33
C ALA A 103 -7.32 10.33 -37.18
#